data_AF-N0E4L6-F1
#
_entry.id   AF-N0E4L6-F1
#
_cell.length_a   1.000
_cell.length_b   1.000
_cell.length_c   1.000
_cell.angle_alpha   90.00
_cell.angle_beta   90.00
_cell.angle_gamma   90.00
#
_symmetry.space_group_name_H-M   'P 1'
#
loop_
_entity.id
_entity.type
_entity.pdbx_description
1 polymer ?
#
loop_
_entity_poly.entity_id
_entity_poly.type
_entity_poly.pdbx_seq_one_letter_code
_entity_poly.pdbx_strand_id
1 'polypeptide(L)'
;MVLLRQELGELLRETRQEQGRTLRDVAAGASVSLGYLSELERGTKEASSELLSSVCSALGLPLSAVLADLTERVARTEAMTAPVQLPVPDRDSARVSAA
;
A
#
# COMPACT_ATOMS: atom_id res chain seq x y z
N MET A 1 -9.15 5.74 -5.74
CA MET A 1 -9.26 5.45 -4.29
C MET A 1 -8.19 4.44 -3.95
N VAL A 2 -7.41 4.68 -2.90
CA VAL A 2 -6.34 3.79 -2.45
C VAL A 2 -6.95 2.56 -1.77
N LEU A 3 -6.40 1.37 -2.04
CA LEU A 3 -6.83 0.12 -1.42
C LEU A 3 -5.70 -0.41 -0.54
N LEU A 4 -5.96 -0.52 0.76
CA LEU A 4 -4.97 -0.92 1.75
C LEU A 4 -4.31 -2.27 1.41
N ARG A 5 -5.10 -3.26 0.96
CA ARG A 5 -4.58 -4.59 0.57
C ARG A 5 -3.54 -4.54 -0.55
N GLN A 6 -3.61 -3.55 -1.46
CA GLN A 6 -2.65 -3.43 -2.56
C GLN A 6 -1.33 -2.89 -2.04
N GLU A 7 -1.37 -1.77 -1.32
CA GLU A 7 -0.19 -1.14 -0.70
C GLU A 7 0.51 -2.07 0.29
N LEU A 8 -0.28 -2.81 1.10
CA LEU A 8 0.23 -3.80 2.03
C LEU A 8 0.87 -4.98 1.28
N GLY A 9 0.19 -5.54 0.27
CA GLY A 9 0.69 -6.66 -0.50
C GLY A 9 2.01 -6.34 -1.20
N GLU A 10 2.10 -5.16 -1.80
CA GLU A 10 3.29 -4.66 -2.49
C GLU A 10 4.44 -4.42 -1.51
N LEU A 11 4.19 -3.78 -0.36
CA LEU A 11 5.18 -3.60 0.71
C LEU A 11 5.76 -4.94 1.19
N LEU A 12 4.92 -5.93 1.47
CA LEU A 12 5.36 -7.27 1.91
C LEU A 12 6.17 -7.98 0.81
N ARG A 13 5.74 -7.83 -0.44
CA ARG A 13 6.40 -8.42 -1.61
C ARG A 13 7.78 -7.82 -1.86
N GLU A 14 7.93 -6.50 -1.73
CA GLU A 14 9.21 -5.80 -1.86
C GLU A 14 10.16 -6.22 -0.75
N THR A 15 9.70 -6.14 0.50
CA THR A 15 10.45 -6.61 1.68
C THR A 15 11.00 -8.02 1.48
N ARG A 16 10.15 -8.95 1.04
CA ARG A 16 10.56 -10.34 0.78
C ARG A 16 11.66 -10.42 -0.29
N GLN A 17 11.53 -9.65 -1.37
CA GLN A 17 12.49 -9.64 -2.48
C GLN A 17 13.81 -9.01 -2.08
N GLU A 18 13.80 -7.94 -1.29
CA GLU A 18 15.00 -7.30 -0.73
C GLU A 18 15.78 -8.26 0.17
N GLN A 19 15.09 -9.13 0.91
CA GLN A 19 15.70 -10.21 1.68
C GLN A 19 16.21 -11.39 0.81
N GLY A 20 15.96 -11.38 -0.50
CA GLY A 20 16.31 -12.48 -1.41
C GLY A 20 15.52 -13.77 -1.18
N ARG A 21 14.37 -13.70 -0.49
CA ARG A 21 13.59 -14.88 -0.10
C ARG A 21 12.53 -15.21 -1.14
N THR A 22 12.27 -16.49 -1.35
CA THR A 22 11.22 -16.93 -2.26
C THR A 22 9.85 -16.90 -1.58
N LEU A 23 8.77 -16.89 -2.37
CA LEU A 23 7.41 -17.07 -1.86
C LEU A 23 7.28 -18.34 -1.00
N ARG A 24 7.96 -19.43 -1.39
CA ARG A 24 7.92 -20.70 -0.67
C ARG A 24 8.52 -20.58 0.72
N ASP A 25 9.63 -19.85 0.85
CA ASP A 25 10.33 -19.69 2.14
C ASP A 25 9.47 -18.94 3.16
N VAL A 26 8.83 -17.85 2.73
CA VAL A 26 7.98 -17.04 3.60
C VAL A 26 6.64 -17.74 3.88
N ALA A 27 6.03 -18.38 2.88
CA ALA A 27 4.78 -19.10 3.06
C ALA A 27 4.93 -20.24 4.07
N ALA A 28 6.05 -20.98 4.02
CA ALA A 28 6.37 -22.00 5.01
C ALA A 28 6.52 -21.39 6.43
N GLY A 29 7.28 -20.29 6.56
CA GLY A 29 7.47 -19.61 7.85
C GLY A 29 6.18 -19.03 8.44
N ALA A 30 5.25 -18.60 7.59
CA ALA A 30 3.95 -18.07 8.00
C ALA A 30 2.85 -19.14 8.13
N SER A 31 3.15 -20.41 7.84
CA SER A 31 2.20 -21.53 7.85
C SER A 31 0.97 -21.30 6.95
N VAL A 32 1.21 -20.75 5.76
CA VAL A 32 0.17 -20.48 4.75
C VAL A 32 0.52 -21.14 3.43
N SER A 33 -0.47 -21.30 2.55
CA SER A 33 -0.19 -21.81 1.21
C SER A 33 0.57 -20.76 0.38
N LEU A 34 1.44 -21.23 -0.53
CA LEU A 34 2.16 -20.36 -1.46
C LEU A 34 1.20 -19.54 -2.32
N GLY A 35 0.10 -20.16 -2.77
CA GLY A 35 -0.94 -19.48 -3.54
C GLY A 35 -1.58 -18.33 -2.77
N TYR A 36 -1.87 -18.55 -1.49
CA TYR A 36 -2.49 -17.54 -0.63
C TYR A 36 -1.55 -16.36 -0.35
N LEU A 37 -0.27 -16.61 -0.03
CA LEU A 37 0.72 -15.53 0.08
C LEU A 37 0.87 -14.77 -1.24
N SER A 38 0.81 -15.47 -2.37
CA SER A 38 0.90 -14.86 -3.69
C SER A 38 -0.31 -13.96 -4.00
N GLU A 39 -1.52 -14.36 -3.60
CA GLU A 39 -2.72 -13.52 -3.70
C GLU A 39 -2.66 -12.30 -2.78
N LEU A 40 -2.11 -12.47 -1.58
CA LEU A 40 -1.87 -11.38 -0.63
C LEU A 40 -0.91 -10.34 -1.22
N GLU A 41 0.24 -10.78 -1.75
CA GLU A 41 1.25 -9.90 -2.36
C GLU A 41 0.76 -9.15 -3.60
N ARG A 42 -0.30 -9.65 -4.26
CA ARG A 42 -0.96 -8.95 -5.38
C ARG A 42 -2.11 -8.04 -4.94
N GLY A 43 -2.45 -8.01 -3.64
CA GLY A 43 -3.60 -7.29 -3.14
C GLY A 43 -4.93 -7.81 -3.68
N THR A 44 -5.03 -9.09 -4.02
CA THR A 44 -6.31 -9.72 -4.44
C THR A 44 -7.12 -10.26 -3.26
N LYS A 45 -6.51 -10.36 -2.08
CA LYS A 45 -7.13 -10.81 -0.83
C LYS A 45 -6.89 -9.81 0.29
N GLU A 46 -7.85 -9.70 1.19
CA GLU A 46 -7.67 -9.02 2.47
C GLU A 46 -6.91 -9.95 3.42
N ALA A 47 -6.03 -9.38 4.24
CA ALA A 47 -5.35 -10.12 5.31
C ALA A 47 -6.15 -10.05 6.59
N SER A 48 -6.30 -11.18 7.30
CA SER A 48 -6.67 -11.12 8.71
C SER A 48 -5.49 -10.60 9.54
N SER A 49 -5.77 -10.08 10.73
CA SER A 49 -4.74 -9.61 11.65
C SER A 49 -3.77 -10.74 12.05
N GLU A 50 -4.27 -11.96 12.23
CA GLU A 50 -3.48 -13.15 12.54
C GLU A 50 -2.56 -13.51 11.37
N LEU A 51 -3.09 -13.52 10.14
CA LEU A 51 -2.29 -13.77 8.95
C LEU A 51 -1.17 -12.75 8.80
N LEU A 52 -1.50 -11.46 8.91
CA LEU A 52 -0.53 -10.38 8.78
C LEU A 52 0.58 -10.52 9.83
N SER A 53 0.22 -10.83 11.09
CA SER A 53 1.18 -11.09 12.15
C SER A 53 2.11 -12.28 11.82
N SER A 54 1.56 -13.38 11.31
CA SER A 54 2.34 -14.56 10.90
C SER A 54 3.30 -14.25 9.75
N VAL A 55 2.88 -13.48 8.75
CA VAL A 55 3.74 -13.07 7.62
C VAL A 55 4.84 -12.11 8.07
N CYS A 56 4.52 -11.12 8.92
CA CYS A 56 5.52 -10.21 9.50
C CYS A 56 6.56 -11.00 10.31
N SER A 57 6.11 -11.95 11.13
CA SER A 57 6.98 -12.83 11.90
C SER A 57 7.88 -13.68 11.00
N ALA A 58 7.32 -14.25 9.91
CA ALA A 58 8.10 -15.03 8.94
C ALA A 58 9.16 -14.19 8.22
N LEU A 59 8.89 -12.89 7.99
CA LEU A 59 9.82 -11.91 7.43
C LEU A 59 10.80 -11.34 8.47
N GLY A 60 10.65 -11.68 9.75
CA GLY A 60 11.49 -11.15 10.83
C GLY A 60 11.25 -9.68 11.13
N LEU A 61 10.05 -9.16 10.85
CA LEU A 61 9.69 -7.76 11.04
C LEU A 61 8.67 -7.57 12.17
N PRO A 62 8.81 -6.51 12.98
CA PRO A 62 7.74 -6.11 13.88
C PRO A 62 6.58 -5.52 13.10
N LEU A 63 5.35 -5.88 13.48
CA LEU A 63 4.12 -5.40 12.84
C LEU A 63 4.04 -3.86 12.81
N SER A 64 4.50 -3.20 13.86
CA SER A 64 4.51 -1.74 13.96
C SER A 64 5.36 -1.06 12.88
N ALA A 65 6.50 -1.65 12.49
CA ALA A 65 7.33 -1.11 11.41
C ALA A 65 6.62 -1.22 10.06
N VAL A 66 6.03 -2.39 9.78
CA VAL A 66 5.25 -2.60 8.55
C VAL A 66 4.08 -1.62 8.45
N LEU A 67 3.39 -1.35 9.56
CA LEU A 67 2.29 -0.38 9.59
C LEU A 67 2.78 1.07 9.41
N ALA A 68 3.95 1.42 9.93
CA ALA A 68 4.56 2.74 9.73
C ALA A 68 4.90 2.97 8.25
N ASP A 69 5.56 2.01 7.60
CA ASP A 69 5.90 2.08 6.18
C ASP A 69 4.64 2.10 5.29
N LEU A 70 3.63 1.30 5.65
CA LEU A 70 2.35 1.28 4.97
C LEU A 70 1.63 2.64 5.04
N THR A 71 1.68 3.30 6.20
CA THR A 71 1.09 4.64 6.39
C THR A 71 1.74 5.64 5.45
N GLU A 72 3.07 5.61 5.33
CA GLU A 72 3.79 6.50 4.42
C GLU A 72 3.45 6.23 2.94
N ARG A 73 3.36 4.95 2.55
CA ARG A 73 2.94 4.56 1.19
C ARG A 73 1.55 5.06 0.85
N VAL A 74 0.57 4.79 1.72
CA VAL A 74 -0.81 5.24 1.53
C VAL A 74 -0.86 6.75 1.38
N ALA A 75 -0.18 7.51 2.26
CA ALA A 75 -0.14 8.96 2.17
C ALA A 75 0.45 9.47 0.84
N ARG A 76 1.51 8.81 0.32
CA ARG A 76 2.07 9.15 -1.01
C ARG A 76 1.07 8.85 -2.13
N THR A 77 0.44 7.68 -2.13
CA THR A 77 -0.54 7.32 -3.16
C THR A 77 -1.76 8.24 -3.13
N GLU A 78 -2.23 8.63 -1.94
CA GLU A 78 -3.30 9.61 -1.76
C GLU A 78 -2.90 10.98 -2.32
N ALA A 79 -1.70 11.47 -2.01
CA ALA A 79 -1.20 12.74 -2.54
C ALA A 79 -1.08 12.74 -4.07
N MET A 80 -0.67 11.61 -4.67
CA MET A 80 -0.59 11.46 -6.13
C MET A 80 -1.96 11.42 -6.83
N THR A 81 -3.00 10.97 -6.12
CA THR A 81 -4.36 10.86 -6.65
C THR A 81 -5.26 12.04 -6.27
N ALA A 82 -4.75 12.98 -5.47
CA ALA A 82 -5.47 14.18 -5.07
C ALA A 82 -5.70 15.12 -6.27
N PRO A 83 -6.90 15.70 -6.42
CA PRO A 83 -7.18 16.65 -7.50
C PRO A 83 -6.34 17.91 -7.33
N VAL A 84 -5.56 18.24 -8.37
CA VAL A 84 -4.78 19.48 -8.42
C VAL A 84 -5.74 20.67 -8.58
N GLN A 85 -5.72 21.60 -7.62
CA GLN A 85 -6.41 22.88 -7.73
C GLN A 85 -5.67 23.76 -8.75
N LEU A 86 -6.23 23.89 -9.95
CA LEU A 86 -5.74 24.88 -10.91
C LEU A 86 -6.20 26.27 -10.45
N PRO A 87 -5.32 27.30 -10.46
CA PRO A 87 -5.75 28.67 -10.25
C PRO A 87 -6.58 29.09 -11.47
N VAL A 88 -7.89 28.87 -11.38
CA VAL A 88 -8.83 29.41 -12.35
C VAL A 88 -9.23 30.79 -11.83
N PRO A 89 -8.83 31.89 -12.50
CA PRO A 89 -9.26 33.22 -12.09
C PRO A 89 -10.79 33.27 -12.09
N ASP A 90 -11.34 33.82 -11.02
CA ASP A 90 -12.78 33.87 -10.80
C ASP A 90 -13.45 34.65 -11.93
N ARG A 91 -14.52 34.09 -12.52
CA ARG A 91 -15.17 34.65 -13.72
C ARG A 91 -15.73 36.05 -13.50
N ASP A 92 -15.96 36.46 -12.24
CA ASP A 92 -16.42 37.80 -11.90
C ASP A 92 -15.35 38.89 -12.05
N SER A 93 -14.06 38.52 -12.09
CA SER A 93 -12.97 39.47 -12.37
C SER A 93 -12.90 39.89 -13.85
N ALA A 94 -13.65 39.22 -14.74
CA ALA A 94 -13.72 39.51 -16.16
C ALA A 94 -14.92 40.39 -16.56
N ARG A 95 -15.67 40.97 -15.60
CA ARG A 95 -16.62 42.04 -15.92
C ARG A 95 -15.85 43.33 -16.21
N VAL A 96 -15.31 43.42 -17.42
CA VAL A 96 -14.82 44.69 -17.97
C VAL A 96 -16.03 45.61 -18.09
N SER A 97 -16.04 46.68 -17.30
CA SER A 97 -17.03 47.75 -17.39
C SER A 97 -16.91 48.40 -18.77
N ALA A 98 -17.89 48.15 -19.63
CA ALA A 98 -18.08 48.92 -20.85
C ALA A 98 -18.75 50.25 -20.46
N ALA A 99 -17.94 51.31 -20.41
CA ALA A 99 -18.39 52.69 -20.33
C ALA A 99 -18.50 53.30 -21.73
#